data_AF-A7MW69-F1
#
_entry.id   AF-A7MW69-F1
#
_cell.length_a   1.000
_cell.length_b   1.000
_cell.length_c   1.000
_cell.angle_alpha   90.00
_cell.angle_beta   90.00
_cell.angle_gamma   90.00
#
_symmetry.space_group_name_H-M   'P 1'
#
loop_
_entity.id
_entity.type
_entity.pdbx_description
1 polymer ?
#
loop_
_entity_poly.entity_id
_entity_poly.type
_entity_poly.pdbx_seq_one_letter_code
_entity_poly.pdbx_strand_id
1 'polypeptide(L)'
;MHCWYWVSDLCLDYAFDFVLGHALYMKSIHGGKTKNDRIDSYKIASLLRGGNFPIAYVYPKAMRATRDLLRRRTKIMRHGADLKA
;
A
#
# COMPACT_ATOMS: atom_id res chain seq x y z
N MET A 1 0.88 9.15 -7.36
CA MET A 1 -0.02 8.24 -8.09
C MET A 1 0.12 6.88 -7.45
N HIS A 2 -0.95 6.34 -6.86
CA HIS A 2 -0.87 5.05 -6.16
C HIS A 2 -0.89 3.93 -7.21
N CYS A 3 0.28 3.36 -7.50
CA CYS A 3 0.50 2.36 -8.56
C CYS A 3 -0.38 1.11 -8.42
N TRP A 4 -0.90 0.78 -7.23
CA TRP A 4 -1.56 -0.50 -6.97
C TRP A 4 -3.09 -0.51 -7.18
N TYR A 5 -3.74 0.64 -7.41
CA TYR A 5 -5.21 0.68 -7.54
C TYR A 5 -5.72 -0.18 -8.70
N TRP A 6 -5.02 -0.21 -9.84
CA TRP A 6 -5.43 -1.01 -10.99
C TRP A 6 -5.34 -2.52 -10.70
N VAL A 7 -4.35 -2.97 -9.92
CA VAL A 7 -4.22 -4.38 -9.53
C VAL A 7 -5.36 -4.78 -8.60
N SER A 8 -5.67 -3.92 -7.62
CA SER A 8 -6.79 -4.15 -6.71
C SER A 8 -8.13 -4.21 -7.45
N ASP A 9 -8.32 -3.39 -8.47
CA ASP A 9 -9.54 -3.39 -9.29
C ASP A 9 -9.63 -4.64 -10.15
N LEU A 10 -8.52 -5.03 -10.80
CA LEU A 10 -8.45 -6.27 -11.57
C LEU A 10 -8.78 -7.49 -10.70
N CYS A 11 -8.19 -7.60 -9.50
CA CYS A 11 -8.50 -8.69 -8.58
C CYS A 11 -9.99 -8.70 -8.21
N LEU A 12 -10.60 -7.53 -7.98
CA LEU A 12 -12.01 -7.43 -7.66
C LEU A 12 -12.90 -7.86 -8.84
N ASP A 13 -12.55 -7.45 -10.07
CA ASP A 13 -13.29 -7.81 -11.29
C ASP A 13 -13.27 -9.32 -11.56
N TYR A 14 -12.17 -10.01 -11.23
CA TYR A 14 -12.02 -11.46 -11.39
C TYR A 14 -12.30 -12.27 -10.10
N ALA A 15 -12.81 -11.64 -9.04
CA ALA A 15 -13.08 -12.27 -7.75
C ALA A 15 -11.86 -12.99 -7.12
N PHE A 16 -10.66 -12.43 -7.30
CA PHE A 16 -9.45 -12.87 -6.61
C PHE A 16 -9.28 -12.16 -5.26
N ASP A 17 -8.81 -12.90 -4.27
CA ASP A 17 -8.42 -12.35 -2.97
C ASP A 17 -7.21 -11.42 -3.12
N PHE A 18 -7.43 -10.13 -2.90
CA PHE A 18 -6.38 -9.12 -2.92
C PHE A 18 -5.95 -8.75 -1.51
N VAL A 19 -4.69 -8.99 -1.19
CA VAL A 19 -4.10 -8.61 0.10
C VAL A 19 -3.07 -7.51 -0.09
N LEU A 20 -3.23 -6.41 0.65
CA LEU A 20 -2.28 -5.30 0.65
C LEU A 20 -1.47 -5.30 1.95
N GLY A 21 -0.14 -5.25 1.84
CA GLY A 21 0.76 -5.17 3.00
C GLY A 21 1.00 -3.73 3.47
N HIS A 22 1.02 -3.52 4.79
CA HIS A 22 1.30 -2.21 5.38
C HIS A 22 2.79 -1.86 5.27
N ALA A 23 3.12 -0.87 4.44
CA ALA A 23 4.51 -0.51 4.11
C ALA A 23 5.43 -0.25 5.33
N LEU A 24 4.93 0.38 6.41
CA LEU A 24 5.73 0.60 7.63
C LEU A 24 6.03 -0.70 8.38
N TYR A 25 4.98 -1.49 8.67
CA TYR A 25 5.10 -2.76 9.39
C TYR A 25 5.77 -3.85 8.55
N MET A 26 5.82 -3.73 7.22
CA MET A 26 6.62 -4.61 6.39
C MET A 26 8.13 -4.38 6.52
N LYS A 27 8.59 -3.24 7.06
CA LYS A 27 10.02 -3.00 7.29
C LYS A 27 10.64 -3.97 8.30
N SER A 28 9.87 -4.49 9.26
CA SER A 28 10.36 -5.49 10.21
C SER A 28 10.62 -6.85 9.53
N ILE A 29 9.90 -7.17 8.46
CA ILE A 29 10.13 -8.37 7.62
C ILE A 29 11.38 -8.19 6.73
N HIS A 30 11.69 -6.94 6.39
CA HIS A 30 12.71 -6.53 5.43
C HIS A 30 14.09 -6.27 6.07
N GLY A 31 14.28 -6.59 7.36
CA GLY A 31 15.55 -6.50 8.08
C GLY A 31 16.55 -7.63 7.77
N GLY A 32 16.20 -8.56 6.88
CA GLY A 32 17.09 -9.64 6.45
C GLY A 32 18.27 -9.13 5.62
N LYS A 33 19.47 -9.63 5.93
CA LYS A 33 20.73 -9.27 5.25
C LYS A 33 20.76 -9.61 3.76
N THR A 34 19.93 -10.57 3.32
CA THR A 34 19.79 -11.01 1.93
C THR A 34 18.39 -10.67 1.41
N LYS A 35 18.33 -9.89 0.31
CA LYS A 35 17.11 -9.52 -0.41
C LYS A 35 17.16 -10.15 -1.79
N ASN A 36 16.17 -10.99 -2.09
CA ASN A 36 16.00 -11.63 -3.39
C ASN A 36 14.50 -11.92 -3.53
N ASP A 37 13.93 -11.63 -4.69
CA ASP A 37 12.50 -11.82 -4.98
C ASP A 37 11.99 -13.22 -4.60
N ARG A 38 12.82 -14.26 -4.81
CA ARG A 38 12.47 -15.64 -4.41
C ARG A 38 12.32 -15.79 -2.90
N ILE A 39 13.21 -15.19 -2.12
CA ILE A 39 13.19 -15.29 -0.65
C ILE A 39 12.06 -14.42 -0.09
N ASP A 40 11.86 -13.23 -0.67
CA ASP A 40 10.86 -12.28 -0.21
C ASP A 40 9.43 -12.77 -0.50
N SER A 41 9.19 -13.33 -1.68
CA SER A 41 7.90 -13.98 -2.02
C SER A 41 7.58 -15.16 -1.08
N TYR A 42 8.56 -16.01 -0.79
CA TYR A 42 8.39 -17.12 0.16
C TYR A 42 8.03 -16.63 1.58
N LYS A 43 8.71 -15.59 2.07
CA LYS A 43 8.42 -15.00 3.39
C LYS A 43 7.01 -14.42 3.45
N ILE A 44 6.60 -13.66 2.43
CA ILE A 44 5.25 -13.10 2.35
C ILE A 44 4.20 -14.21 2.33
N ALA A 45 4.38 -15.25 1.51
CA ALA A 45 3.46 -16.39 1.45
C ALA A 45 3.37 -17.13 2.80
N SER A 46 4.50 -17.29 3.48
CA SER A 46 4.55 -17.94 4.81
C SER A 46 3.80 -17.11 5.87
N LEU A 47 3.98 -15.78 5.87
CA LEU A 47 3.28 -14.87 6.79
C LEU A 47 1.77 -14.83 6.53
N LEU A 48 1.36 -14.85 5.26
CA LEU A 48 -0.04 -14.93 4.88
C LEU A 48 -0.67 -16.24 5.36
N ARG A 49 0.00 -17.38 5.14
CA ARG A 49 -0.45 -18.69 5.62
C ARG A 49 -0.56 -18.74 7.15
N GLY A 50 0.35 -18.09 7.85
CA GLY A 50 0.37 -18.03 9.31
C GLY A 50 -0.55 -16.96 9.92
N GLY A 51 -1.27 -16.17 9.11
CA GLY A 51 -2.13 -15.08 9.60
C GLY A 51 -1.39 -13.90 10.25
N ASN A 52 -0.06 -13.84 10.13
CA ASN A 52 0.79 -12.82 10.76
C ASN A 52 1.23 -11.73 9.77
N PHE A 53 0.60 -11.68 8.59
CA PHE A 53 0.88 -10.68 7.59
C PHE A 53 0.25 -9.34 8.00
N PRO A 54 1.00 -8.23 8.05
CA PRO A 54 0.44 -6.92 8.42
C PRO A 54 -0.42 -6.37 7.29
N ILE A 55 -1.73 -6.61 7.37
CA ILE A 55 -2.71 -6.17 6.38
C ILE A 55 -2.91 -4.65 6.46
N ALA A 56 -2.90 -4.00 5.31
CA ALA A 56 -3.31 -2.62 5.14
C ALA A 56 -4.73 -2.53 4.59
N TYR A 57 -5.42 -1.45 4.93
CA TYR A 57 -6.76 -1.21 4.44
C TYR A 57 -6.77 -0.86 2.93
N VAL A 58 -7.45 -1.70 2.15
CA VAL A 58 -7.68 -1.51 0.72
C VAL A 58 -8.90 -0.62 0.56
N TYR A 59 -8.69 0.63 0.16
CA TYR A 59 -9.79 1.58 -0.03
C TYR A 59 -10.67 1.17 -1.22
N PRO A 60 -12.00 1.11 -1.05
CA PRO A 60 -12.95 0.92 -2.16
C PRO A 60 -12.81 2.02 -3.21
N LYS A 61 -13.03 1.66 -4.48
CA LYS A 61 -12.88 2.55 -5.65
C LYS A 61 -13.54 3.92 -5.44
N ALA A 62 -14.76 3.94 -4.91
CA ALA A 62 -15.53 5.16 -4.64
C ALA A 62 -14.87 6.13 -3.63
N MET A 63 -14.09 5.62 -2.67
CA MET A 63 -13.46 6.44 -1.62
C MET A 63 -12.02 6.87 -1.92
N ARG A 64 -11.40 6.32 -2.98
CA ARG A 64 -9.99 6.59 -3.30
C ARG A 64 -9.74 8.04 -3.69
N ALA A 65 -10.67 8.69 -4.41
CA ALA A 65 -10.54 10.09 -4.79
C ALA A 65 -10.47 11.02 -3.57
N THR A 66 -11.38 10.83 -2.62
CA THR A 66 -11.41 11.59 -1.35
C THR A 66 -10.13 11.38 -0.55
N ARG A 67 -9.69 10.12 -0.40
CA ARG A 67 -8.41 9.79 0.25
C ARG A 67 -7.25 10.52 -0.42
N ASP A 68 -7.14 10.45 -1.74
CA ASP A 68 -6.03 11.03 -2.49
C ASP A 68 -6.00 12.56 -2.37
N LEU A 69 -7.17 13.20 -2.38
CA LEU A 69 -7.32 14.63 -2.12
C LEU A 69 -6.81 15.00 -0.72
N LEU A 70 -7.26 14.28 0.30
CA LEU A 70 -6.85 14.51 1.69
C LEU A 70 -5.33 14.33 1.88
N ARG A 71 -4.73 13.31 1.24
CA ARG A 71 -3.28 13.08 1.29
C ARG A 71 -2.48 14.17 0.60
N ARG A 72 -3.03 14.83 -0.43
CA ARG A 72 -2.37 15.93 -1.15
C ARG A 72 -2.57 17.29 -0.50
N ARG A 73 -3.65 17.47 0.28
CA ARG A 73 -4.05 18.74 0.91
C ARG A 73 -2.87 19.45 1.59
N THR A 74 -2.13 18.77 2.47
CA THR A 74 -1.04 19.39 3.23
C THR A 74 0.05 19.97 2.34
N LYS A 75 0.40 19.27 1.25
CA LYS A 75 1.40 19.75 0.29
C LYS A 75 0.93 21.02 -0.42
N ILE A 76 -0.33 21.03 -0.86
CA ILE A 76 -0.95 22.18 -1.55
C ILE A 76 -1.00 23.38 -0.60
N MET A 77 -1.41 23.17 0.66
CA MET A 77 -1.46 24.23 1.66
C MET A 77 -0.08 24.84 1.96
N ARG A 78 0.96 24.02 2.09
CA ARG A 78 2.34 24.51 2.28
C ARG A 78 2.82 25.32 1.09
N HIS A 79 2.63 24.80 -0.12
CA HIS A 79 3.00 25.52 -1.34
C HIS A 79 2.28 26.87 -1.46
N GLY A 80 0.99 26.91 -1.14
CA GLY A 80 0.22 28.16 -1.13
C GLY A 80 0.63 29.14 -0.02
N ALA A 81 1.26 28.69 1.05
CA ALA A 81 1.84 29.57 2.07
C ALA A 81 3.19 30.14 1.61
N ASP A 82 4.04 29.31 0.98
CA ASP A 82 5.33 29.74 0.44
C ASP A 82 5.19 30.82 -0.63
N LEU A 83 4.13 30.77 -1.45
CA LEU A 83 3.85 31.77 -2.49
C LEU A 83 3.31 33.12 -1.94
N LYS A 84 2.95 33.18 -0.65
CA LYS A 84 2.44 34.40 0.01
C LYS A 84 3.51 35.13 0.82
N ALA A 85 4.66 34.50 1.02
CA ALA A 85 5.85 35.12 1.60
C ALA A 85 6.63 35.87 0.51
#